data_AF-A0A183P3Z6-F1
#
_entry.id   AF-A0A183P3Z6-F1
#
_cell.length_a   1.000
_cell.length_b   1.000
_cell.length_c   1.000
_cell.angle_alpha   90.00
_cell.angle_beta   90.00
_cell.angle_gamma   90.00
#
_symmetry.space_group_name_H-M   'P 1'
#
loop_
_entity.id
_entity.type
_entity.pdbx_description
1 polymer ?
#
loop_
_entity_poly.entity_id
_entity_poly.type
_entity_poly.pdbx_seq_one_letter_code
_entity_poly.pdbx_strand_id
1 'polypeptide(L)'
;MKLDIRDSKSDVGRSACDIIKAILLDSTKDNRIVTIGGSMPHLLAPHLCSFLEINWELVHFFYCDERLVPLDSEDSNHHCYQELLYSKINIPSSNIHTVNTTLSCRYEDYVVAPISDSPKPPPQRVTLTLPVINKAAKVVFMVTGSDKAHALKSVHQSPNPGPSMPCSLIHPVYGELIWIVDKAAASLLNT
;
A
#
# COMPACT_ATOMS: atom_id res chain seq x y z
N MET A 1 15.47 2.28 -8.93
CA MET A 1 14.57 3.05 -8.04
C MET A 1 14.19 4.32 -8.76
N LYS A 2 12.90 4.60 -8.93
CA LYS A 2 12.40 5.83 -9.58
C LYS A 2 11.76 6.73 -8.53
N LEU A 3 12.22 7.99 -8.45
CA LEU A 3 11.61 9.02 -7.60
C LEU A 3 10.81 9.98 -8.49
N ASP A 4 9.54 10.19 -8.15
CA ASP A 4 8.58 11.01 -8.88
C ASP A 4 7.98 12.05 -7.92
N ILE A 5 8.41 13.31 -8.06
CA ILE A 5 7.97 14.42 -7.19
C ILE A 5 6.76 15.11 -7.82
N ARG A 6 5.69 15.25 -7.04
CA ARG A 6 4.40 15.83 -7.44
C ARG A 6 4.08 17.08 -6.64
N ASP A 7 3.25 17.95 -7.22
CA ASP A 7 2.92 19.24 -6.62
C ASP A 7 2.06 19.11 -5.37
N SER A 8 1.15 18.14 -5.33
CA SER A 8 0.19 17.98 -4.24
C SER A 8 -0.06 16.52 -3.86
N LYS A 9 -0.66 16.35 -2.69
CA LYS A 9 -1.20 15.07 -2.20
C LYS A 9 -2.17 14.42 -3.20
N SER A 10 -2.98 15.22 -3.89
CA SER A 10 -3.92 14.76 -4.93
C SER A 10 -3.18 14.21 -6.15
N ASP A 11 -2.12 14.89 -6.59
CA ASP A 11 -1.31 14.47 -7.74
C ASP A 11 -0.53 13.18 -7.46
N VAL A 12 -0.11 12.96 -6.21
CA VAL A 12 0.44 11.67 -5.76
C VAL A 12 -0.60 10.56 -5.90
N GLY A 13 -1.83 10.80 -5.42
CA GLY A 13 -2.95 9.87 -5.57
C GLY A 13 -3.25 9.53 -7.04
N ARG A 14 -3.31 10.56 -7.91
CA ARG A 14 -3.55 10.39 -9.35
C ARG A 14 -2.44 9.57 -10.02
N SER A 15 -1.18 9.93 -9.81
CA SER A 15 -0.02 9.23 -10.40
C SER A 15 0.02 7.75 -9.99
N ALA A 16 -0.27 7.45 -8.71
CA ALA A 16 -0.39 6.07 -8.24
C ALA A 16 -1.53 5.32 -8.94
N CYS A 17 -2.70 5.96 -9.09
CA CYS A 17 -3.84 5.37 -9.78
C CYS A 17 -3.59 5.13 -11.27
N ASP A 18 -2.84 5.99 -11.95
CA ASP A 18 -2.48 5.79 -13.35
C ASP A 18 -1.59 4.55 -13.53
N ILE A 19 -0.65 4.32 -12.60
CA ILE A 19 0.16 3.09 -12.58
C ILE A 19 -0.70 1.87 -12.32
N ILE A 20 -1.59 1.93 -11.32
CA ILE A 20 -2.53 0.83 -11.03
C ILE A 20 -3.37 0.54 -12.27
N LYS A 21 -3.98 1.56 -12.87
CA LYS A 21 -4.80 1.44 -14.07
C LYS A 21 -4.06 0.76 -15.21
N ALA A 22 -2.83 1.17 -15.49
CA ALA A 22 -2.01 0.56 -16.54
C ALA A 22 -1.79 -0.94 -16.29
N ILE A 23 -1.55 -1.35 -15.05
CA ILE A 23 -1.42 -2.78 -14.67
C ILE A 23 -2.77 -3.50 -14.81
N LEU A 24 -3.87 -2.86 -14.38
CA LEU A 24 -5.19 -3.46 -14.41
C LEU A 24 -5.78 -3.59 -15.83
N LEU A 25 -5.30 -2.79 -16.79
CA LEU A 25 -5.70 -2.87 -18.19
C LEU A 25 -4.79 -3.77 -19.04
N ASP A 26 -3.71 -4.30 -18.48
CA ASP A 26 -2.83 -5.23 -19.20
C ASP A 26 -3.57 -6.54 -19.49
N SER A 27 -3.97 -6.73 -20.75
CA SER A 27 -4.76 -7.88 -21.21
C SER A 27 -4.02 -9.22 -21.17
N THR A 28 -2.71 -9.22 -20.91
CA THR A 28 -1.90 -10.45 -20.79
C THR A 28 -2.03 -11.13 -19.43
N LYS A 29 -2.76 -10.52 -18.49
CA LYS A 29 -2.93 -11.00 -17.11
C LYS A 29 -4.38 -11.38 -16.84
N ASP A 30 -4.60 -12.67 -16.58
CA ASP A 30 -5.93 -13.21 -16.27
C ASP A 30 -6.42 -12.77 -14.88
N ASN A 31 -5.51 -12.66 -13.89
CA ASN A 31 -5.80 -12.15 -12.55
C ASN A 31 -4.81 -11.04 -12.17
N ARG A 32 -5.29 -9.96 -11.56
CA ARG A 32 -4.45 -8.88 -11.02
C ARG A 32 -4.58 -8.80 -9.52
N ILE A 33 -3.44 -8.85 -8.84
CA ILE A 33 -3.37 -8.72 -7.38
C ILE A 33 -2.96 -7.29 -7.05
N VAL A 34 -3.76 -6.64 -6.20
CA VAL A 34 -3.46 -5.33 -5.64
C VAL A 34 -3.35 -5.46 -4.12
N THR A 35 -2.14 -5.23 -3.60
CA THR A 35 -1.90 -5.16 -2.16
C THR A 35 -1.99 -3.72 -1.68
N ILE A 36 -2.80 -3.47 -0.66
CA ILE A 36 -3.11 -2.15 -0.11
C ILE A 36 -2.83 -2.10 1.39
N GLY A 37 -2.59 -0.90 1.90
CA GLY A 37 -2.23 -0.62 3.29
C GLY A 37 -3.01 0.57 3.82
N GLY A 38 -2.75 0.93 5.07
CA GLY A 38 -3.52 1.95 5.78
C GLY A 38 -3.37 3.37 5.21
N SER A 39 -4.42 4.18 5.36
CA SER A 39 -4.56 5.59 4.91
C SER A 39 -4.59 5.85 3.40
N MET A 40 -4.23 4.86 2.57
CA MET A 40 -4.26 4.96 1.10
C MET A 40 -5.64 5.12 0.44
N PRO A 41 -6.78 4.62 0.97
CA PRO A 41 -8.04 4.74 0.24
C PRO A 41 -8.48 6.19 0.05
N HIS A 42 -8.12 7.11 0.96
CA HIS A 42 -8.36 8.55 0.78
C HIS A 42 -7.63 9.16 -0.42
N LEU A 43 -6.49 8.58 -0.82
CA LEU A 43 -5.71 9.03 -1.97
C LEU A 43 -6.13 8.33 -3.26
N LEU A 44 -6.45 7.04 -3.17
CA LEU A 44 -6.69 6.21 -4.33
C LEU A 44 -8.16 6.22 -4.75
N ALA A 45 -9.09 6.14 -3.80
CA ALA A 45 -10.51 5.97 -4.10
C ALA A 45 -11.10 7.07 -4.99
N PRO A 46 -10.78 8.38 -4.80
CA PRO A 46 -11.31 9.44 -5.67
C PRO A 46 -10.99 9.24 -7.16
N HIS A 47 -9.87 8.57 -7.47
CA HIS A 47 -9.44 8.32 -8.84
C HIS A 47 -9.83 6.92 -9.32
N LEU A 48 -9.65 5.88 -8.51
CA LEU A 48 -10.02 4.50 -8.87
C LEU A 48 -11.51 4.34 -9.14
N CYS A 49 -12.38 5.01 -8.37
CA CYS A 49 -13.83 4.96 -8.60
C CYS A 49 -14.25 5.58 -9.95
N SER A 50 -13.39 6.41 -10.56
CA SER A 50 -13.67 7.03 -11.86
C SER A 50 -13.32 6.14 -13.05
N PHE A 51 -12.61 5.03 -12.84
CA PHE A 51 -12.19 4.15 -13.93
C PHE A 51 -13.30 3.16 -14.28
N LEU A 52 -14.02 3.47 -15.36
CA LEU A 52 -15.14 2.66 -15.86
C LEU A 52 -14.69 1.49 -16.73
N GLU A 53 -13.45 1.53 -17.23
CA GLU A 53 -12.87 0.51 -18.10
C GLU A 53 -12.27 -0.70 -17.35
N ILE A 54 -12.21 -0.65 -16.01
CA ILE A 54 -11.64 -1.73 -15.21
C ILE A 54 -12.66 -2.86 -15.04
N ASN A 55 -12.28 -4.06 -15.48
CA ASN A 55 -13.02 -5.27 -15.16
C ASN A 55 -12.64 -5.77 -13.76
N TRP A 56 -13.43 -5.39 -12.75
CA TRP A 56 -13.21 -5.73 -11.35
C TRP A 56 -13.37 -7.23 -11.03
N GLU A 57 -13.99 -8.01 -11.91
CA GLU A 57 -14.06 -9.49 -11.78
C GLU A 57 -12.68 -10.15 -11.81
N LEU A 58 -11.70 -9.49 -12.47
CA LEU A 58 -10.33 -10.00 -12.64
C LEU A 58 -9.35 -9.39 -11.61
N VAL A 59 -9.83 -8.54 -10.70
CA VAL A 59 -9.00 -7.81 -9.75
C VAL A 59 -9.25 -8.34 -8.35
N HIS A 60 -8.17 -8.75 -7.68
CA HIS A 60 -8.19 -9.22 -6.30
C HIS A 60 -7.44 -8.25 -5.39
N PHE A 61 -8.07 -7.85 -4.29
CA PHE A 61 -7.46 -7.00 -3.27
C PHE A 61 -7.01 -7.81 -2.06
N PHE A 62 -5.80 -7.51 -1.58
CA PHE A 62 -5.23 -8.04 -0.34
C PHE A 62 -4.69 -6.90 0.52
N TYR A 63 -4.64 -7.10 1.84
CA TYR A 63 -4.07 -6.11 2.77
C TYR A 63 -2.61 -6.43 3.09
N CYS A 64 -1.73 -5.43 2.97
CA CYS A 64 -0.32 -5.57 3.33
C CYS A 64 -0.09 -5.46 4.85
N ASP A 65 -0.98 -4.76 5.55
CA ASP A 65 -1.06 -4.65 7.00
C ASP A 65 -2.54 -4.49 7.33
N GLU A 66 -3.01 -5.17 8.37
CA GLU A 66 -4.31 -4.95 8.96
C GLU A 66 -4.26 -5.07 10.48
N ARG A 67 -5.08 -4.26 11.14
CA ARG A 67 -5.27 -4.21 12.58
C ARG A 67 -6.15 -5.39 12.97
N LEU A 68 -5.76 -6.12 14.01
CA LEU A 68 -6.56 -7.23 14.54
C LEU A 68 -7.69 -6.70 15.42
N VAL A 69 -8.68 -6.09 14.75
CA VAL A 69 -9.94 -5.58 15.31
C VAL A 69 -11.10 -6.10 14.45
N PRO A 70 -12.36 -6.00 14.90
CA PRO A 70 -13.52 -6.29 14.03
C PRO A 70 -13.44 -5.53 12.70
N LEU A 71 -13.85 -6.16 11.60
CA LEU A 71 -13.72 -5.60 10.24
C LEU A 71 -14.63 -4.39 9.98
N ASP A 72 -15.62 -4.16 10.84
CA ASP A 72 -16.52 -3.01 10.87
C ASP A 72 -16.04 -1.90 11.82
N SER A 73 -14.91 -2.09 12.50
CA SER A 73 -14.28 -1.06 13.33
C SER A 73 -13.71 0.07 12.47
N GLU A 74 -13.81 1.32 12.95
CA GLU A 74 -13.15 2.47 12.34
C GLU A 74 -11.62 2.33 12.25
N ASP A 75 -11.03 1.50 13.12
CA ASP A 75 -9.61 1.18 13.10
C ASP A 75 -9.21 0.14 12.02
N SER A 76 -10.17 -0.51 11.35
CA SER A 76 -9.89 -1.47 10.29
C SER A 76 -9.57 -0.77 8.96
N ASN A 77 -8.47 -1.19 8.30
CA ASN A 77 -8.21 -0.78 6.93
C ASN A 77 -9.32 -1.28 5.99
N HIS A 78 -9.85 -2.49 6.21
CA HIS A 78 -10.98 -3.02 5.46
C HIS A 78 -12.20 -2.12 5.53
N HIS A 79 -12.62 -1.72 6.73
CA HIS A 79 -13.75 -0.79 6.90
C HIS A 79 -13.57 0.48 6.05
N CYS A 80 -12.39 1.11 6.14
CA CYS A 80 -12.09 2.32 5.39
C CYS A 80 -12.14 2.11 3.86
N TYR A 81 -11.62 0.97 3.36
CA TYR A 81 -11.70 0.62 1.94
C TYR A 81 -13.14 0.29 1.50
N GLN A 82 -13.91 -0.37 2.36
CA GLN A 82 -15.31 -0.70 2.11
C GLN A 82 -16.13 0.57 1.90
N GLU A 83 -16.00 1.55 2.79
CA GLU A 83 -16.70 2.83 2.70
C GLU A 83 -16.25 3.67 1.50
N LEU A 84 -14.94 3.80 1.30
CA LEU A 84 -14.41 4.78 0.35
C LEU A 84 -14.32 4.27 -1.08
N LEU A 85 -14.07 2.97 -1.28
CA LEU A 85 -13.80 2.35 -2.58
C LEU A 85 -14.81 1.26 -2.92
N TYR A 86 -14.89 0.17 -2.14
CA TYR A 86 -15.62 -1.04 -2.56
C TYR A 86 -17.12 -0.84 -2.67
N SER A 87 -17.71 0.04 -1.85
CA SER A 87 -19.13 0.42 -1.99
C SER A 87 -19.44 1.20 -3.29
N LYS A 88 -18.42 1.65 -4.01
CA LYS A 88 -18.55 2.52 -5.20
C LYS A 88 -18.09 1.86 -6.50
N ILE A 89 -17.55 0.64 -6.43
CA ILE A 89 -17.12 -0.13 -7.60
C ILE A 89 -17.82 -1.49 -7.61
N ASN A 90 -18.03 -2.06 -8.80
CA ASN A 90 -18.67 -3.36 -8.93
C ASN A 90 -17.65 -4.51 -8.80
N ILE A 91 -17.06 -4.67 -7.61
CA ILE A 91 -16.11 -5.75 -7.30
C ILE A 91 -16.82 -6.91 -6.60
N PRO A 92 -16.58 -8.18 -7.01
CA PRO A 92 -17.07 -9.33 -6.27
C PRO A 92 -16.51 -9.38 -4.85
N SER A 93 -17.34 -9.68 -3.85
CA SER A 93 -16.89 -9.83 -2.47
C SER A 93 -15.85 -10.94 -2.31
N SER A 94 -15.92 -12.00 -3.12
CA SER A 94 -14.92 -13.07 -3.19
C SER A 94 -13.53 -12.60 -3.65
N ASN A 95 -13.45 -11.41 -4.24
CA ASN A 95 -12.19 -10.82 -4.69
C ASN A 95 -11.58 -9.86 -3.65
N ILE A 96 -12.23 -9.65 -2.51
CA ILE A 96 -11.71 -8.86 -1.39
C ILE A 96 -11.22 -9.83 -0.31
N HIS A 97 -9.90 -9.98 -0.21
CA HIS A 97 -9.27 -10.95 0.69
C HIS A 97 -8.82 -10.25 1.98
N THR A 98 -9.63 -10.37 3.03
CA THR A 98 -9.36 -9.80 4.36
C THR A 98 -8.54 -10.74 5.22
N VAL A 99 -7.92 -10.20 6.28
CA VAL A 99 -7.29 -11.03 7.30
C VAL A 99 -8.37 -11.69 8.16
N ASN A 100 -8.12 -12.93 8.59
CA ASN A 100 -8.95 -13.53 9.63
C ASN A 100 -8.55 -12.93 10.99
N THR A 101 -9.37 -11.98 11.46
CA THR A 101 -9.14 -11.22 12.70
C THR A 101 -9.28 -12.06 13.97
N THR A 102 -9.74 -13.31 13.85
CA THR A 102 -9.84 -14.27 14.96
C THR A 102 -8.59 -15.14 15.12
N LEU A 103 -7.65 -15.09 14.17
CA LEU A 103 -6.39 -15.83 14.29
C LEU A 103 -5.56 -15.27 15.45
N SER A 104 -5.10 -16.15 16.34
CA SER A 104 -4.14 -15.76 17.37
C SER A 104 -2.80 -15.37 16.74
N CYS A 105 -2.15 -14.31 17.25
CA CYS A 105 -0.83 -13.76 16.85
C CYS A 105 0.38 -14.73 16.96
N ARG A 106 0.20 -16.04 16.75
CA ARG A 106 1.21 -17.08 17.02
C ARG A 106 1.77 -17.74 15.75
N TYR A 107 1.27 -17.36 14.58
CA TYR A 107 1.71 -17.92 13.31
C TYR A 107 2.58 -16.91 12.57
N GLU A 108 3.89 -16.99 12.78
CA GLU A 108 4.86 -16.40 11.87
C GLU A 108 5.17 -17.44 10.79
N ASP A 109 4.97 -17.07 9.53
CA ASP A 109 5.46 -17.84 8.40
C ASP A 109 6.19 -16.87 7.45
N TYR A 110 6.85 -17.42 6.44
CA TYR A 110 7.56 -16.67 5.42
C TYR A 110 6.67 -15.62 4.72
N VAL A 111 5.34 -15.78 4.75
CA VAL A 111 4.39 -14.93 4.04
C VAL A 111 3.83 -13.78 4.89
N VAL A 112 3.46 -14.06 6.14
CA VAL A 112 2.80 -13.11 7.05
C VAL A 112 3.41 -13.19 8.44
N ALA A 113 3.51 -12.04 9.11
CA ALA A 113 3.97 -11.94 10.48
C ALA A 113 2.90 -11.27 11.36
N PRO A 114 2.65 -11.81 12.57
CA PRO A 114 1.87 -11.13 13.58
C PRO A 114 2.72 -10.08 14.29
N ILE A 115 2.13 -8.94 14.60
CA ILE A 115 2.72 -7.90 15.44
C ILE A 115 1.83 -7.75 16.67
N SER A 116 2.40 -7.83 17.87
CA SER A 116 1.65 -7.71 19.13
C SER A 116 1.82 -6.36 19.83
N ASP A 117 2.82 -5.59 19.43
CA ASP A 117 3.38 -4.45 20.15
C ASP A 117 3.63 -3.25 19.24
N SER A 118 2.80 -3.06 18.20
CA SER A 118 2.91 -1.89 17.33
C SER A 118 2.85 -0.60 18.19
N PRO A 119 3.84 0.32 18.05
CA PRO A 119 3.87 1.54 18.85
C PRO A 119 2.72 2.49 18.52
N LYS A 120 2.05 2.27 17.37
CA LYS A 120 0.83 2.99 16.98
C LYS A 120 -0.39 2.12 17.26
N PRO A 121 -1.41 2.62 17.99
CA PRO A 121 -2.63 1.87 18.27
C PRO A 121 -3.45 1.60 16.98
N PRO A 122 -4.27 0.53 16.96
CA PRO A 122 -4.21 -0.63 17.85
C PRO A 122 -2.87 -1.40 17.73
N PRO A 123 -2.37 -2.02 18.82
CA PRO A 123 -1.03 -2.61 18.85
C PRO A 123 -0.95 -3.94 18.09
N GLN A 124 -2.05 -4.68 17.99
CA GLN A 124 -2.08 -5.98 17.34
C GLN A 124 -2.37 -5.85 15.85
N ARG A 125 -1.50 -6.42 15.03
CA ARG A 125 -1.58 -6.39 13.56
C ARG A 125 -1.17 -7.72 12.94
N VAL A 126 -1.53 -7.89 11.68
CA VAL A 126 -0.95 -8.88 10.77
C VAL A 126 -0.41 -8.13 9.57
N THR A 127 0.82 -8.44 9.15
CA THR A 127 1.46 -7.79 8.02
C THR A 127 2.11 -8.79 7.07
N LEU A 128 2.16 -8.44 5.78
CA LEU A 128 2.99 -9.11 4.81
C LEU A 128 4.47 -8.88 5.15
N THR A 129 5.26 -9.92 5.03
CA THR A 129 6.70 -9.88 5.29
C THR A 129 7.47 -9.32 4.09
N LEU A 130 8.73 -8.91 4.32
CA LEU A 130 9.62 -8.42 3.26
C LEU A 130 9.75 -9.37 2.08
N PRO A 131 9.88 -10.71 2.27
CA PRO A 131 9.98 -11.62 1.14
C PRO A 131 8.76 -11.65 0.22
N VAL A 132 7.56 -11.38 0.74
CA VAL A 132 6.35 -11.28 -0.09
C VAL A 132 6.34 -9.97 -0.85
N ILE A 133 6.57 -8.85 -0.15
CA ILE A 133 6.57 -7.52 -0.77
C ILE A 133 7.62 -7.45 -1.89
N ASN A 134 8.81 -8.03 -1.66
CA ASN A 134 9.90 -8.05 -2.64
C ASN A 134 9.68 -9.00 -3.83
N LYS A 135 8.60 -9.80 -3.86
CA LYS A 135 8.19 -10.58 -5.04
C LYS A 135 7.19 -9.83 -5.93
N ALA A 136 6.69 -8.67 -5.52
CA ALA A 136 5.72 -7.91 -6.29
C ALA A 136 6.31 -7.40 -7.62
N ALA A 137 5.50 -7.39 -8.68
CA ALA A 137 5.89 -6.85 -9.99
C ALA A 137 6.12 -5.33 -9.94
N LYS A 138 5.35 -4.62 -9.13
CA LYS A 138 5.55 -3.21 -8.80
C LYS A 138 5.31 -2.97 -7.32
N VAL A 139 6.19 -2.20 -6.69
CA VAL A 139 5.97 -1.63 -5.35
C VAL A 139 6.00 -0.13 -5.48
N VAL A 140 4.93 0.52 -5.00
CA VAL A 140 4.76 1.97 -5.06
C VAL A 140 4.68 2.51 -3.65
N PHE A 141 5.64 3.33 -3.26
CA PHE A 141 5.54 4.15 -2.06
C PHE A 141 4.88 5.48 -2.40
N MET A 142 3.79 5.80 -1.70
CA MET A 142 3.12 7.09 -1.77
C MET A 142 3.45 7.87 -0.51
N VAL A 143 4.21 8.97 -0.61
CA VAL A 143 4.68 9.73 0.55
C VAL A 143 4.23 11.18 0.45
N THR A 144 3.38 11.62 1.36
CA THR A 144 2.79 12.96 1.34
C THR A 144 2.93 13.64 2.69
N GLY A 145 3.22 14.94 2.70
CA GLY A 145 3.33 15.74 3.92
C GLY A 145 4.75 15.93 4.44
N SER A 146 4.99 17.11 5.03
CA SER A 146 6.31 17.52 5.54
C SER A 146 6.78 16.70 6.74
N ASP A 147 5.87 16.09 7.49
CA ASP A 147 6.19 15.18 8.60
C ASP A 147 6.97 13.93 8.14
N LYS A 148 6.93 13.61 6.83
CA LYS A 148 7.69 12.50 6.24
C LYS A 148 9.05 12.91 5.69
N ALA A 149 9.37 14.20 5.61
CA ALA A 149 10.54 14.67 4.88
C ALA A 149 11.87 14.16 5.44
N HIS A 150 12.01 14.10 6.77
CA HIS A 150 13.21 13.55 7.40
C HIS A 150 13.39 12.05 7.14
N ALA A 151 12.30 11.27 7.25
CA ALA A 151 12.32 9.83 6.96
C ALA A 151 12.66 9.57 5.48
N LEU A 152 12.06 10.34 4.58
CA LEU A 152 12.30 10.26 3.14
C LEU A 152 13.75 10.60 2.78
N LYS A 153 14.30 11.68 3.36
CA LYS A 153 15.72 12.03 3.23
C LYS A 153 16.62 10.89 3.72
N SER A 154 16.31 10.36 4.89
CA SER A 154 17.10 9.30 5.51
C SER A 154 17.16 8.06 4.63
N VAL A 155 16.03 7.64 4.04
CA VAL A 155 16.02 6.46 3.17
C VAL A 155 16.71 6.68 1.82
N HIS A 156 16.66 7.90 1.27
CA HIS A 156 17.23 8.20 -0.06
C HIS A 156 18.71 8.61 -0.06
N GLN A 157 19.21 9.18 1.05
CA GLN A 157 20.52 9.83 1.09
C GLN A 157 21.46 9.27 2.15
N SER A 158 20.99 8.37 3.02
CA SER A 158 21.88 7.67 3.94
C SER A 158 22.65 6.58 3.19
N PRO A 159 23.97 6.45 3.40
CA PRO A 159 24.77 5.39 2.77
C PRO A 159 24.37 3.98 3.25
N ASN A 160 23.77 3.87 4.44
CA ASN A 160 23.19 2.62 4.94
C ASN A 160 21.99 2.94 5.85
N PRO A 161 20.78 3.14 5.29
CA PRO A 161 19.57 3.46 6.07
C PRO A 161 19.20 2.38 7.10
N GLY A 162 19.75 1.17 6.95
CA GLY A 162 19.71 0.12 7.97
C GLY A 162 18.33 -0.50 8.24
N PRO A 163 18.29 -1.59 9.01
CA PRO A 163 17.05 -2.33 9.28
C PRO A 163 16.04 -1.58 10.15
N SER A 164 16.47 -0.49 10.82
CA SER A 164 15.59 0.41 11.57
C SER A 164 14.62 1.20 10.67
N MET A 165 14.85 1.20 9.36
CA MET A 165 13.98 1.78 8.34
C MET A 165 13.43 0.66 7.45
N PRO A 166 12.29 0.03 7.78
CA PRO A 166 11.79 -1.14 7.05
C PRO A 166 11.59 -0.89 5.54
N CYS A 167 11.20 0.33 5.15
CA CYS A 167 11.05 0.71 3.75
C CYS A 167 12.36 0.67 2.96
N SER A 168 13.51 0.77 3.63
CA SER A 168 14.83 0.63 2.99
C SER A 168 15.17 -0.80 2.59
N LEU A 169 14.47 -1.80 3.15
CA LEU A 169 14.67 -3.22 2.85
C LEU A 169 13.79 -3.69 1.70
N ILE A 170 12.97 -2.80 1.13
CA ILE A 170 12.10 -3.09 0.01
C ILE A 170 12.88 -2.92 -1.29
N HIS A 171 13.20 -4.07 -1.90
CA HIS A 171 13.89 -4.21 -3.17
C HIS A 171 13.21 -5.32 -3.97
N PRO A 172 12.19 -5.01 -4.79
CA PRO A 172 11.53 -5.99 -5.63
C PRO A 172 12.55 -6.73 -6.51
N VAL A 173 12.56 -8.06 -6.45
CA VAL A 173 13.59 -8.91 -7.09
C VAL A 173 13.50 -8.87 -8.62
N TYR A 174 12.28 -8.94 -9.14
CA TYR A 174 11.98 -8.92 -10.58
C TYR A 174 11.12 -7.72 -10.99
N GLY A 175 10.79 -6.86 -10.02
CA GLY A 175 9.83 -5.80 -10.17
C GLY A 175 10.46 -4.41 -10.14
N GLU A 176 9.59 -3.42 -10.19
CA GLU A 176 9.98 -2.01 -10.08
C GLU A 176 9.64 -1.43 -8.72
N LEU A 177 10.57 -0.66 -8.16
CA LEU A 177 10.32 0.19 -7.00
C LEU A 177 10.16 1.65 -7.44
N ILE A 178 8.99 2.22 -7.14
CA ILE A 178 8.62 3.60 -7.48
C ILE A 178 8.26 4.35 -6.19
N TRP A 179 8.82 5.55 -6.04
CA TRP A 179 8.47 6.49 -4.99
C TRP A 179 7.73 7.66 -5.62
N ILE A 180 6.47 7.86 -5.25
CA ILE A 180 5.67 9.01 -5.66
C ILE A 180 5.50 9.88 -4.42
N VAL A 181 6.07 11.07 -4.46
CA VAL A 181 6.18 11.93 -3.28
C VAL A 181 5.65 13.33 -3.58
N ASP A 182 5.02 13.99 -2.62
CA ASP A 182 4.66 15.40 -2.81
C ASP A 182 5.85 16.32 -2.47
N LYS A 183 5.80 17.58 -2.94
CA LYS A 183 6.82 18.60 -2.65
C LYS A 183 7.08 18.78 -1.16
N ALA A 184 6.05 18.65 -0.32
CA ALA A 184 6.18 18.80 1.13
C ALA A 184 7.05 17.68 1.73
N ALA A 185 6.81 16.43 1.35
CA ALA A 185 7.62 15.28 1.74
C ALA A 185 9.02 15.34 1.13
N ALA A 186 9.17 15.84 -0.10
CA ALA A 186 10.45 15.97 -0.78
C ALA A 186 11.32 17.16 -0.30
N SER A 187 10.80 18.01 0.59
CA SER A 187 11.41 19.31 0.95
C SER A 187 12.85 19.27 1.49
N LEU A 188 13.32 18.12 1.96
CA LEU A 188 14.67 17.93 2.49
C LEU A 188 15.60 17.10 1.59
N LEU A 189 15.14 16.70 0.40
CA LEU A 189 15.95 16.02 -0.60
C LEU A 189 16.86 17.01 -1.32
N ASN A 190 18.07 16.57 -1.63
CA ASN A 190 18.98 17.30 -2.50
C ASN A 190 18.65 16.84 -3.93
N THR A 191 17.77 17.58 -4.61
CA THR A 191 17.38 17.35 -6.01
C THR A 191 18.19 18.22 -6.95
#